data_AF-A0A6I9XX35-F1
#
_entry.id   AF-A0A6I9XX35-F1
#
_cell.length_a   1.000
_cell.length_b   1.000
_cell.length_c   1.000
_cell.angle_alpha   90.00
_cell.angle_beta   90.00
_cell.angle_gamma   90.00
#
_symmetry.space_group_name_H-M   'P 1'
#
loop_
_entity.id
_entity.type
_entity.pdbx_description
1 polymer ?
#
loop_
_entity_poly.entity_id
_entity_poly.type
_entity_poly.pdbx_seq_one_letter_code
_entity_poly.pdbx_strand_id
1 'polypeptide(L)'
;MLCAEYRPLFWKAASASWVRQLELQAHRAQFQRGAGAALGQRVTDALAEACLPAEAAEALKEAALCLLKRDALWQWDPGFCHALGASLVDRCLPKPTTVACSQTGQVLQSLFLLLAFSMSSLESQPFPGGPGQRQVPASLHLHLLSLAVATCRASSYWTMSKAYQYLASWSLGQFLLVAQGDLQLLKTEARKMLVLVSRAALEDGGKQGPVASHRERELSLQLHLAATSIQLFANDVLELFCVDCRRVSAEVFGQAMPLGKYWRLALQAELPSAASEYAQAAAQAILAPALQGVRWLPQDSQALVLSRVTTAFLEAWMEHILAQKIKFSLQGALQLKRDFDLVREALQSEKFELPAEVKKLVLSLRVFQQTDNAIACLLQQPHRGALSSLSWEALQKCCAGDGMRSWHASPGSLSNLEHLEGLPAHGRAGPESWAADLLSRAPGGGTSSETYLSLAQQEWLALRLRGARHWKMPALSCMNPLSEA
;
A
#
# COMPACT_ATOMS: atom_id res chain seq x y z
N MET A 1 63.33 -32.26 -22.51
CA MET A 1 63.00 -31.09 -21.67
C MET A 1 62.24 -30.01 -22.44
N LEU A 2 62.67 -29.61 -23.63
CA LEU A 2 61.98 -28.58 -24.44
C LEU A 2 60.46 -28.84 -24.66
N CYS A 3 60.03 -30.06 -25.00
CA CYS A 3 58.60 -30.33 -25.19
C CYS A 3 57.71 -30.10 -23.94
N ALA A 4 58.26 -30.15 -22.72
CA ALA A 4 57.49 -29.89 -21.50
C ALA A 4 57.25 -28.39 -21.30
N GLU A 5 58.21 -27.54 -21.69
CA GLU A 5 58.11 -26.08 -21.59
C GLU A 5 57.21 -25.46 -22.66
N TYR A 6 57.16 -26.04 -23.86
CA TYR A 6 56.35 -25.52 -24.97
C TYR A 6 54.87 -25.96 -24.94
N ARG A 7 54.54 -27.07 -24.29
CA ARG A 7 53.15 -27.57 -24.15
C ARG A 7 52.18 -26.55 -23.54
N PRO A 8 52.47 -25.89 -22.41
CA PRO A 8 51.57 -24.89 -21.84
C PRO A 8 51.41 -23.65 -22.74
N LEU A 9 52.47 -23.24 -23.46
CA LEU A 9 52.40 -22.15 -24.43
C LEU A 9 51.51 -22.50 -25.62
N PHE A 10 51.58 -23.74 -26.09
CA PHE A 10 50.72 -24.23 -27.17
C PHE A 10 49.24 -24.22 -26.77
N TRP A 11 48.89 -24.73 -25.58
CA TRP A 11 47.50 -24.73 -25.11
C TRP A 11 46.96 -23.31 -24.89
N LYS A 12 47.78 -22.40 -24.37
CA LYS A 12 47.41 -20.98 -24.27
C LYS A 12 47.21 -20.32 -25.64
N ALA A 13 48.08 -20.60 -26.60
CA ALA A 13 47.92 -20.06 -27.96
C ALA A 13 46.68 -20.63 -28.66
N ALA A 14 46.40 -21.93 -28.47
CA ALA A 14 45.23 -22.60 -29.01
C ALA A 14 43.93 -22.06 -28.39
N SER A 15 43.86 -21.90 -27.07
CA SER A 15 42.69 -21.34 -26.40
C SER A 15 42.47 -19.87 -26.78
N ALA A 16 43.53 -19.06 -26.84
CA ALA A 16 43.44 -17.67 -27.28
C ALA A 16 42.99 -17.55 -28.75
N SER A 17 43.50 -18.42 -29.63
CA SER A 17 43.07 -18.48 -31.03
C SER A 17 41.60 -18.89 -31.16
N TRP A 18 41.15 -19.87 -30.36
CA TRP A 18 39.77 -20.31 -30.34
C TRP A 18 38.81 -19.23 -29.84
N VAL A 19 39.15 -18.56 -28.72
CA VAL A 19 38.40 -17.40 -28.21
C VAL A 19 38.33 -16.31 -29.27
N ARG A 20 39.46 -15.98 -29.92
CA ARG A 20 39.51 -14.97 -30.99
C ARG A 20 38.71 -15.35 -32.24
N GLN A 21 38.66 -16.63 -32.61
CA GLN A 21 37.81 -17.10 -33.69
C GLN A 21 36.32 -17.00 -33.30
N LEU A 22 35.97 -17.33 -32.06
CA LEU A 22 34.62 -17.11 -31.53
C LEU A 22 34.27 -15.62 -31.42
N GLU A 23 35.25 -14.73 -31.21
CA GLU A 23 35.08 -13.27 -31.30
C GLU A 23 34.73 -12.82 -32.72
N LEU A 24 35.50 -13.28 -33.71
CA LEU A 24 35.29 -12.92 -35.12
C LEU A 24 33.98 -13.50 -35.68
N GLN A 25 33.57 -14.69 -35.23
CA GLN A 25 32.34 -15.36 -35.68
C GLN A 25 31.09 -14.88 -34.95
N ALA A 26 31.19 -14.36 -33.72
CA ALA A 26 30.04 -13.84 -32.99
C ALA A 26 29.41 -12.59 -33.64
N HIS A 27 30.18 -11.81 -34.40
CA HIS A 27 29.62 -10.73 -35.22
C HIS A 27 28.78 -11.23 -36.40
N ARG A 28 28.96 -12.49 -36.83
CA ARG A 28 28.24 -13.11 -37.96
C ARG A 28 27.11 -14.03 -37.54
N ALA A 29 27.21 -14.66 -36.37
CA ALA A 29 26.17 -15.52 -35.83
C ALA A 29 25.25 -14.72 -34.90
N GLN A 30 23.96 -14.65 -35.22
CA GLN A 30 22.91 -14.30 -34.26
C GLN A 30 22.88 -15.39 -33.16
N PHE A 31 23.84 -15.38 -32.25
CA PHE A 31 23.82 -16.27 -31.09
C PHE A 31 22.56 -15.94 -30.28
N GLN A 32 21.75 -16.97 -30.01
CA GLN A 32 20.58 -16.84 -29.16
C GLN A 32 21.00 -16.33 -27.77
N ARG A 33 20.11 -15.56 -27.12
CA ARG A 33 20.34 -15.00 -25.77
C ARG A 33 20.74 -16.12 -24.80
N GLY A 34 21.87 -15.98 -24.11
CA GLY A 34 22.43 -16.95 -23.16
C GLY A 34 23.27 -18.07 -23.78
N ALA A 35 23.45 -18.12 -25.10
CA ALA A 35 24.17 -19.21 -25.76
C ALA A 35 25.67 -19.23 -25.45
N GLY A 36 26.31 -18.07 -25.25
CA GLY A 36 27.72 -18.00 -24.86
C GLY A 36 27.93 -18.52 -23.44
N ALA A 37 27.04 -18.17 -22.52
CA ALA A 37 27.09 -18.64 -21.14
C ALA A 37 26.70 -20.13 -21.01
N ALA A 38 25.71 -20.60 -21.78
CA ALA A 38 25.38 -22.02 -21.85
C ALA A 38 26.51 -22.86 -22.47
N LEU A 39 27.21 -22.34 -23.48
CA LEU A 39 28.38 -22.98 -24.06
C LEU A 39 29.57 -22.98 -23.09
N GLY A 40 29.80 -21.88 -22.37
CA GLY A 40 30.79 -21.80 -21.30
C GLY A 40 30.51 -22.84 -20.20
N GLN A 41 29.26 -22.96 -19.75
CA GLN A 41 28.86 -23.96 -18.77
C GLN A 41 29.03 -25.39 -19.29
N ARG A 42 28.60 -25.68 -20.52
CA ARG A 42 28.80 -27.01 -21.13
C ARG A 42 30.26 -27.39 -21.27
N VAL A 43 31.13 -26.42 -21.60
CA VAL A 43 32.57 -26.63 -21.65
C VAL A 43 33.09 -26.93 -20.25
N THR A 44 32.67 -26.18 -19.23
CA THR A 44 33.02 -26.47 -17.83
C THR A 44 32.55 -27.86 -17.38
N ASP A 45 31.31 -28.24 -17.69
CA ASP A 45 30.74 -29.54 -17.30
C ASP A 45 31.49 -30.68 -18.01
N ALA A 46 31.78 -30.53 -19.31
CA ALA A 46 32.57 -31.49 -20.08
C ALA A 46 34.02 -31.60 -19.59
N LEU A 47 34.61 -30.52 -19.08
CA LEU A 47 35.93 -30.53 -18.45
C LEU A 47 35.96 -31.30 -17.13
N ALA A 48 34.83 -31.40 -16.41
CA ALA A 48 34.73 -32.18 -15.19
C ALA A 48 34.72 -33.69 -15.46
N GLU A 49 34.23 -34.11 -16.63
CA GLU A 49 34.14 -35.52 -17.05
C GLU A 49 35.35 -35.97 -17.88
N ALA A 50 36.10 -35.04 -18.49
CA ALA A 50 37.18 -35.38 -19.43
C ALA A 50 38.54 -35.61 -18.75
N CYS A 51 39.24 -36.69 -19.11
CA CYS A 51 40.63 -36.96 -18.72
C CYS A 51 41.63 -36.12 -19.55
N LEU A 52 41.65 -34.81 -19.34
CA LEU A 52 42.56 -33.89 -20.03
C LEU A 52 43.85 -33.63 -19.22
N PRO A 53 44.98 -33.34 -19.90
CA PRO A 53 46.16 -32.79 -19.24
C PRO A 53 45.82 -31.51 -18.48
N ALA A 54 46.42 -31.30 -17.31
CA ALA A 54 46.12 -30.16 -16.44
C ALA A 54 46.27 -28.81 -17.17
N GLU A 55 47.28 -28.69 -18.03
CA GLU A 55 47.54 -27.47 -18.79
C GLU A 55 46.46 -27.17 -19.84
N ALA A 56 45.87 -28.22 -20.43
CA ALA A 56 44.76 -28.10 -21.38
C ALA A 56 43.45 -27.76 -20.67
N ALA A 57 43.22 -28.38 -19.50
CA ALA A 57 42.06 -28.09 -18.66
C ALA A 57 42.07 -26.63 -18.19
N GLU A 58 43.20 -26.11 -17.71
CA GLU A 58 43.33 -24.70 -17.31
C GLU A 58 43.11 -23.74 -18.49
N ALA A 59 43.69 -24.01 -19.66
CA ALA A 59 43.50 -23.15 -20.84
C ALA A 59 42.04 -23.12 -21.34
N LEU A 60 41.32 -24.25 -21.25
CA LEU A 60 39.90 -24.33 -21.62
C LEU A 60 38.98 -23.68 -20.57
N LYS A 61 39.33 -23.76 -19.28
CA LYS A 61 38.63 -23.00 -18.22
C LYS A 61 38.73 -21.50 -18.45
N GLU A 62 39.94 -21.00 -18.74
CA GLU A 62 40.16 -19.58 -19.03
C GLU A 62 39.35 -19.13 -20.26
N ALA A 63 39.28 -19.96 -21.29
CA ALA A 63 38.43 -19.71 -22.45
C ALA A 63 36.92 -19.70 -22.11
N ALA A 64 36.43 -20.64 -21.30
CA ALA A 64 35.04 -20.68 -20.86
C ALA A 64 34.66 -19.43 -20.04
N LEU A 65 35.55 -18.97 -19.17
CA LEU A 65 35.38 -17.74 -18.38
C LEU A 65 35.38 -16.48 -19.25
N CYS A 66 36.24 -16.42 -20.27
CA CYS A 66 36.22 -15.35 -21.27
C CYS A 66 34.90 -15.32 -22.06
N LEU A 67 34.35 -16.49 -22.40
CA LEU A 67 33.05 -16.60 -23.08
C LEU A 67 31.90 -16.14 -22.18
N LEU A 68 31.90 -16.54 -20.91
CA LEU A 68 30.91 -16.09 -19.92
C LEU A 68 30.94 -14.57 -19.74
N LYS A 69 32.14 -13.99 -19.54
CA LYS A 69 32.34 -12.54 -19.44
C LYS A 69 31.78 -11.81 -20.64
N ARG A 70 32.11 -12.30 -21.84
CA ARG A 70 31.72 -11.67 -23.10
C ARG A 70 30.22 -11.77 -23.32
N ASP A 71 29.62 -12.92 -23.02
CA ASP A 71 28.18 -13.13 -23.17
C ASP A 71 27.38 -12.22 -22.23
N ALA A 72 27.84 -12.08 -20.98
CA ALA A 72 27.25 -11.16 -20.00
C ALA A 72 27.34 -9.71 -20.49
N LEU A 73 28.50 -9.25 -20.95
CA LEU A 73 28.71 -7.91 -21.49
C LEU A 73 27.84 -7.63 -22.73
N TRP A 74 27.90 -8.55 -23.70
CA TRP A 74 27.20 -8.41 -24.97
C TRP A 74 25.68 -8.35 -24.81
N GLN A 75 25.14 -9.04 -23.80
CA GLN A 75 23.71 -9.03 -23.53
C GLN A 75 23.29 -7.90 -22.60
N TRP A 76 24.15 -7.54 -21.64
CA TRP A 76 23.86 -6.49 -20.67
C TRP A 76 23.87 -5.10 -21.33
N ASP A 77 24.86 -4.77 -22.16
CA ASP A 77 24.99 -3.41 -22.75
C ASP A 77 23.75 -3.02 -23.58
N PRO A 78 23.29 -3.79 -24.58
CA PRO A 78 22.08 -3.46 -25.32
C PRO A 78 20.82 -3.48 -24.45
N GLY A 79 20.75 -4.40 -23.48
CA GLY A 79 19.62 -4.48 -22.55
C GLY A 79 19.55 -3.26 -21.63
N PHE A 80 20.69 -2.77 -21.15
CA PHE A 80 20.78 -1.60 -20.29
C PHE A 80 20.50 -0.31 -21.08
N CYS A 81 21.05 -0.16 -22.28
CA CYS A 81 20.68 0.92 -23.19
C CYS A 81 19.19 0.89 -23.52
N HIS A 82 18.61 -0.29 -23.74
CA HIS A 82 17.17 -0.44 -23.94
C HIS A 82 16.37 -0.05 -22.69
N ALA A 83 16.82 -0.40 -21.50
CA ALA A 83 16.18 0.02 -20.24
C ALA A 83 16.18 1.55 -20.10
N LEU A 84 17.30 2.20 -20.37
CA LEU A 84 17.41 3.66 -20.35
C LEU A 84 16.50 4.30 -21.41
N GLY A 85 16.49 3.79 -22.64
CA GLY A 85 15.59 4.28 -23.69
C GLY A 85 14.11 4.07 -23.35
N ALA A 86 13.75 2.88 -22.86
CA ALA A 86 12.41 2.57 -22.41
C ALA A 86 11.98 3.50 -21.27
N SER A 87 12.86 3.81 -20.32
CA SER A 87 12.54 4.68 -19.18
C SER A 87 12.06 6.09 -19.57
N LEU A 88 12.46 6.57 -20.74
CA LEU A 88 12.09 7.87 -21.28
C LEU A 88 10.75 7.83 -22.04
N VAL A 89 10.45 6.72 -22.69
CA VAL A 89 9.29 6.59 -23.60
C VAL A 89 8.10 5.88 -22.94
N ASP A 90 8.38 5.03 -21.96
CA ASP A 90 7.39 4.19 -21.30
C ASP A 90 6.43 5.01 -20.44
N ARG A 91 5.15 4.92 -20.80
CA ARG A 91 4.04 5.58 -20.10
C ARG A 91 3.55 4.81 -18.87
N CYS A 92 4.18 3.67 -18.55
CA CYS A 92 3.85 2.83 -17.39
C CYS A 92 2.36 2.48 -17.34
N LEU A 93 1.82 2.09 -18.50
CA LEU A 93 0.42 1.69 -18.61
C LEU A 93 0.28 0.21 -18.28
N PRO A 94 -0.70 -0.17 -17.46
CA PRO A 94 -0.93 -1.57 -17.16
C PRO A 94 -1.36 -2.31 -18.43
N LYS A 95 -0.73 -3.45 -18.68
CA LYS A 95 -1.10 -4.36 -19.77
C LYS A 95 -1.81 -5.59 -19.19
N PRO A 96 -2.74 -6.22 -19.93
CA PRO A 96 -3.33 -7.49 -19.55
C PRO A 96 -2.29 -8.60 -19.68
N THR A 97 -1.38 -8.66 -18.71
CA THR A 97 -0.36 -9.70 -18.57
C THR A 97 -0.45 -10.31 -17.18
N THR A 98 0.09 -11.52 -17.02
CA THR A 98 0.07 -12.27 -15.74
C THR A 98 0.77 -11.55 -14.59
N VAL A 99 1.66 -10.60 -14.89
CA VAL A 99 2.35 -9.76 -13.91
C VAL A 99 2.09 -8.30 -14.26
N ALA A 100 1.60 -7.53 -13.29
CA ALA A 100 1.52 -6.07 -13.39
C ALA A 100 2.93 -5.47 -13.37
N CYS A 101 3.47 -5.20 -14.54
CA CYS A 101 4.80 -4.63 -14.72
C CYS A 101 4.83 -3.76 -15.99
N SER A 102 5.51 -2.63 -15.91
CA SER A 102 5.77 -1.75 -17.05
C SER A 102 6.80 -2.35 -18.00
N GLN A 103 6.95 -1.78 -19.20
CA GLN A 103 7.98 -2.24 -20.13
C GLN A 103 9.38 -2.04 -19.53
N THR A 104 9.62 -0.89 -18.90
CA THR A 104 10.91 -0.57 -18.29
C THR A 104 11.21 -1.52 -17.13
N GLY A 105 10.22 -1.80 -16.27
CA GLY A 105 10.34 -2.78 -15.18
C GLY A 105 10.74 -4.17 -15.69
N GLN A 106 10.11 -4.65 -16.76
CA GLN A 106 10.42 -5.95 -17.38
C GLN A 106 11.86 -6.01 -17.92
N VAL A 107 12.31 -4.94 -18.59
CA VAL A 107 13.68 -4.88 -19.12
C VAL A 107 14.69 -4.90 -17.97
N LEU A 108 14.48 -4.09 -16.93
CA LEU A 108 15.33 -4.08 -15.74
C LEU A 108 15.36 -5.45 -15.03
N GLN A 109 14.22 -6.13 -14.93
CA GLN A 109 14.16 -7.49 -14.41
C GLN A 109 15.02 -8.45 -15.22
N SER A 110 14.94 -8.37 -16.56
CA SER A 110 15.71 -9.25 -17.44
C SER A 110 17.22 -9.07 -17.25
N LEU A 111 17.68 -7.86 -16.94
CA LEU A 111 19.08 -7.57 -16.61
C LEU A 111 19.50 -8.20 -15.28
N PHE A 112 18.64 -8.13 -14.25
CA PHE A 112 18.90 -8.82 -12.98
C PHE A 112 19.01 -10.34 -13.18
N LEU A 113 18.10 -10.94 -13.94
CA LEU A 113 18.11 -12.38 -14.21
C LEU A 113 19.36 -12.81 -14.99
N LEU A 114 19.76 -12.02 -15.99
CA LEU A 114 21.01 -12.24 -16.73
C LEU A 114 22.22 -12.24 -15.80
N LEU A 115 22.34 -11.21 -14.96
CA LEU A 115 23.46 -11.07 -14.03
C LEU A 115 23.46 -12.18 -12.96
N ALA A 116 22.29 -12.54 -12.44
CA ALA A 116 22.15 -13.61 -11.45
C ALA A 116 22.59 -14.96 -12.03
N PHE A 117 22.20 -15.23 -13.28
CA PHE A 117 22.65 -16.41 -14.01
C PHE A 117 24.17 -16.41 -14.18
N SER A 118 24.76 -15.33 -14.70
CA SER A 118 26.21 -15.21 -14.88
C SER A 118 26.99 -15.38 -13.58
N MET A 119 26.51 -14.82 -12.47
CA MET A 119 27.12 -14.97 -11.14
C MET A 119 27.03 -16.41 -10.64
N SER A 120 25.89 -17.08 -10.82
CA SER A 120 25.68 -18.47 -10.39
C SER A 120 26.54 -19.46 -11.20
N SER A 121 26.76 -19.18 -12.49
CA SER A 121 27.67 -19.97 -13.35
C SER A 121 29.14 -19.86 -12.93
N LEU A 122 29.53 -18.75 -12.27
CA LEU A 122 30.87 -18.63 -11.69
C LEU A 122 31.01 -19.44 -10.39
N GLU A 123 29.97 -19.49 -9.57
CA GLU A 123 29.98 -20.22 -8.29
C GLU A 123 29.96 -21.76 -8.47
N SER A 124 29.33 -22.23 -9.55
CA SER A 124 29.07 -23.65 -9.83
C SER A 124 30.25 -24.41 -10.47
N GLN A 125 31.40 -23.76 -10.67
CA GLN A 125 32.60 -24.38 -11.23
C GLN A 125 33.22 -25.37 -10.22
N PRO A 126 33.24 -26.70 -10.50
CA PRO A 126 33.92 -27.67 -9.64
C PRO A 126 35.43 -27.57 -9.90
N PHE A 127 36.19 -27.09 -8.92
CA PHE A 127 37.66 -27.01 -9.03
C PHE A 127 38.29 -28.36 -8.66
N PRO A 128 38.99 -29.06 -9.58
CA PRO A 128 39.79 -30.21 -9.24
C PRO A 128 41.14 -29.70 -8.69
N GLY A 129 41.11 -29.40 -7.40
CA GLY A 129 42.26 -29.04 -6.59
C GLY A 129 41.77 -29.12 -5.14
N GLY A 130 42.54 -29.75 -4.26
CA GLY A 130 42.13 -30.03 -2.87
C GLY A 130 41.51 -28.83 -2.14
N PRO A 131 40.84 -29.07 -1.00
CA PRO A 131 39.95 -28.11 -0.36
C PRO A 131 40.61 -26.73 -0.24
N GLY A 132 40.10 -25.79 -1.05
CA GLY A 132 40.43 -24.37 -0.91
C GLY A 132 40.94 -23.64 -2.16
N GLN A 133 41.25 -24.23 -3.31
CA GLN A 133 41.68 -23.43 -4.48
C GLN A 133 40.54 -23.14 -5.47
N ARG A 134 39.62 -22.27 -5.04
CA ARG A 134 38.64 -21.60 -5.89
C ARG A 134 39.31 -20.35 -6.45
N GLN A 135 39.68 -20.32 -7.72
CA GLN A 135 40.17 -19.11 -8.38
C GLN A 135 39.14 -18.67 -9.42
N VAL A 136 38.10 -17.97 -8.97
CA VAL A 136 37.34 -17.12 -9.88
C VAL A 136 38.29 -16.00 -10.31
N PRO A 137 38.44 -15.68 -11.62
CA PRO A 137 39.22 -14.53 -12.02
C PRO A 137 38.61 -13.28 -11.38
N ALA A 138 39.35 -12.66 -10.45
CA ALA A 138 38.91 -11.46 -9.73
C ALA A 138 38.40 -10.35 -10.67
N SER A 139 38.97 -10.26 -11.88
CA SER A 139 38.59 -9.29 -12.90
C SER A 139 37.18 -9.52 -13.48
N LEU A 140 36.68 -10.75 -13.54
CA LEU A 140 35.34 -11.08 -14.02
C LEU A 140 34.29 -10.86 -12.93
N HIS A 141 34.59 -11.31 -11.71
CA HIS A 141 33.71 -11.08 -10.55
C HIS A 141 33.48 -9.58 -10.30
N LEU A 142 34.55 -8.79 -10.23
CA LEU A 142 34.47 -7.33 -10.09
C LEU A 142 33.66 -6.67 -11.20
N HIS A 143 33.74 -7.22 -12.41
CA HIS A 143 33.01 -6.70 -13.54
C HIS A 143 31.50 -6.95 -13.42
N LEU A 144 31.09 -8.20 -13.16
CA LEU A 144 29.67 -8.52 -12.94
C LEU A 144 29.08 -7.77 -11.74
N LEU A 145 29.85 -7.60 -10.66
CA LEU A 145 29.47 -6.74 -9.54
C LEU A 145 29.23 -5.30 -9.98
N SER A 146 30.10 -4.72 -10.83
CA SER A 146 29.90 -3.37 -11.34
C SER A 146 28.63 -3.23 -12.18
N LEU A 147 28.29 -4.24 -12.99
CA LEU A 147 27.05 -4.27 -13.77
C LEU A 147 25.82 -4.42 -12.87
N ALA A 148 25.93 -5.22 -11.81
CA ALA A 148 24.88 -5.38 -10.79
C ALA A 148 24.63 -4.07 -10.04
N VAL A 149 25.69 -3.36 -9.63
CA VAL A 149 25.58 -2.02 -9.01
C VAL A 149 24.89 -1.05 -9.96
N ALA A 150 25.28 -1.00 -11.23
CA ALA A 150 24.68 -0.11 -12.22
C ALA A 150 23.18 -0.42 -12.42
N THR A 151 22.82 -1.69 -12.57
CA THR A 151 21.43 -2.16 -12.74
C THR A 151 20.58 -1.82 -11.50
N CYS A 152 21.11 -2.05 -10.31
CA CYS A 152 20.42 -1.77 -9.06
C CYS A 152 20.20 -0.27 -8.85
N ARG A 153 21.22 0.56 -9.11
CA ARG A 153 21.11 2.03 -9.04
C ARG A 153 20.12 2.59 -10.05
N ALA A 154 20.19 2.12 -11.30
CA ALA A 154 19.24 2.54 -12.34
C ALA A 154 17.80 2.19 -11.95
N SER A 155 17.58 0.99 -11.41
CA SER A 155 16.27 0.53 -10.91
C SER A 155 15.77 1.41 -9.76
N SER A 156 16.62 1.69 -8.78
CA SER A 156 16.29 2.56 -7.64
C SER A 156 15.92 3.97 -8.11
N TYR A 157 16.78 4.60 -8.90
CA TYR A 157 16.55 5.96 -9.38
C TYR A 157 15.28 6.06 -10.24
N TRP A 158 15.07 5.12 -11.16
CA TRP A 158 13.92 5.12 -12.04
C TRP A 158 12.61 4.93 -11.28
N THR A 159 12.52 3.92 -10.40
CA THR A 159 11.30 3.68 -9.61
C THR A 159 10.94 4.87 -8.73
N MET A 160 11.91 5.45 -8.01
CA MET A 160 11.68 6.63 -7.17
C MET A 160 11.21 7.82 -8.01
N SER A 161 11.93 8.13 -9.09
CA SER A 161 11.61 9.28 -9.95
C SER A 161 10.22 9.16 -10.58
N LYS A 162 9.86 7.99 -11.10
CA LYS A 162 8.54 7.75 -11.70
C LYS A 162 7.42 7.75 -10.67
N ALA A 163 7.63 7.15 -9.51
CA ALA A 163 6.65 7.18 -8.44
C ALA A 163 6.35 8.62 -7.99
N TYR A 164 7.38 9.44 -7.73
CA TYR A 164 7.18 10.85 -7.40
C TYR A 164 6.50 11.63 -8.52
N GLN A 165 6.91 11.42 -9.78
CA GLN A 165 6.32 12.08 -10.94
C GLN A 165 4.82 11.78 -11.09
N TYR A 166 4.44 10.50 -11.01
CA TYR A 166 3.04 10.11 -11.18
C TYR A 166 2.18 10.49 -9.99
N LEU A 167 2.72 10.45 -8.77
CA LEU A 167 2.00 10.93 -7.59
C LEU A 167 1.77 12.44 -7.65
N ALA A 168 2.79 13.22 -8.01
CA ALA A 168 2.67 14.68 -8.13
C ALA A 168 1.68 15.12 -9.22
N SER A 169 1.50 14.33 -10.27
CA SER A 169 0.53 14.57 -11.36
C SER A 169 -0.81 13.86 -11.15
N TRP A 170 -1.03 13.24 -9.99
CA TRP A 170 -2.23 12.46 -9.65
C TRP A 170 -2.58 11.34 -10.65
N SER A 171 -1.57 10.81 -11.33
CA SER A 171 -1.68 9.70 -12.29
C SER A 171 -1.65 8.36 -11.54
N LEU A 172 -2.70 8.08 -10.74
CA LEU A 172 -2.71 6.99 -9.77
C LEU A 172 -2.55 5.60 -10.39
N GLY A 173 -3.07 5.37 -11.60
CA GLY A 173 -2.89 4.08 -12.28
C GLY A 173 -1.43 3.75 -12.55
N GLN A 174 -0.68 4.70 -13.11
CA GLN A 174 0.75 4.57 -13.37
C GLN A 174 1.56 4.51 -12.07
N PHE A 175 1.21 5.36 -11.10
CA PHE A 175 1.84 5.35 -9.78
C PHE A 175 1.73 3.98 -9.11
N LEU A 176 0.52 3.40 -9.07
CA LEU A 176 0.26 2.11 -8.43
C LEU A 176 0.97 0.97 -9.17
N LEU A 177 1.02 0.99 -10.51
CA LEU A 177 1.80 0.02 -11.29
C LEU A 177 3.30 0.07 -10.91
N VAL A 178 3.87 1.27 -10.81
CA VAL A 178 5.29 1.43 -10.44
C VAL A 178 5.53 1.03 -8.99
N ALA A 179 4.70 1.48 -8.05
CA ALA A 179 4.91 1.28 -6.61
C ALA A 179 4.59 -0.14 -6.12
N GLN A 180 3.55 -0.78 -6.67
CA GLN A 180 3.09 -2.11 -6.25
C GLN A 180 3.45 -3.22 -7.23
N GLY A 181 3.71 -2.90 -8.50
CA GLY A 181 4.20 -3.86 -9.50
C GLY A 181 5.73 -3.81 -9.62
N ASP A 182 6.22 -2.80 -10.35
CA ASP A 182 7.63 -2.72 -10.75
C ASP A 182 8.58 -2.70 -9.54
N LEU A 183 8.29 -1.88 -8.54
CA LEU A 183 9.13 -1.73 -7.36
C LEU A 183 9.22 -3.03 -6.53
N GLN A 184 8.13 -3.77 -6.37
CA GLN A 184 8.14 -5.04 -5.62
C GLN A 184 8.92 -6.12 -6.37
N LEU A 185 8.80 -6.13 -7.69
CA LEU A 185 9.54 -7.01 -8.57
C LEU A 185 11.05 -6.71 -8.54
N LEU A 186 11.44 -5.45 -8.70
CA LEU A 186 12.85 -5.03 -8.65
C LEU A 186 13.47 -5.18 -7.25
N LYS A 187 12.69 -4.94 -6.18
CA LYS A 187 13.09 -5.24 -4.79
C LYS A 187 13.42 -6.72 -4.61
N THR A 188 12.60 -7.61 -5.16
CA THR A 188 12.81 -9.06 -5.08
C THR A 188 14.09 -9.45 -5.81
N GLU A 189 14.31 -8.94 -7.02
CA GLU A 189 15.53 -9.23 -7.78
C GLU A 189 16.80 -8.63 -7.14
N ALA A 190 16.73 -7.41 -6.62
CA ALA A 190 17.85 -6.80 -5.88
C ALA A 190 18.23 -7.59 -4.63
N ARG A 191 17.24 -8.11 -3.88
CA ARG A 191 17.49 -9.00 -2.73
C ARG A 191 18.15 -10.32 -3.14
N LYS A 192 17.69 -10.97 -4.21
CA LYS A 192 18.31 -12.19 -4.75
C LYS A 192 19.77 -11.92 -5.13
N MET A 193 20.04 -10.79 -5.78
CA MET A 193 21.39 -10.37 -6.14
C MET A 193 22.29 -10.20 -4.91
N LEU A 194 21.78 -9.57 -3.83
CA LEU A 194 22.52 -9.46 -2.58
C LEU A 194 22.88 -10.81 -1.96
N VAL A 195 21.97 -11.78 -2.00
CA VAL A 195 22.22 -13.14 -1.48
C VAL A 195 23.35 -13.81 -2.27
N LEU A 196 23.35 -13.69 -3.60
CA LEU A 196 24.42 -14.23 -4.45
C LEU A 196 25.78 -13.58 -4.14
N VAL A 197 25.83 -12.26 -4.01
CA VAL A 197 27.09 -11.54 -3.70
C VAL A 197 27.60 -11.85 -2.30
N SER A 198 26.72 -11.94 -1.31
CA SER A 198 27.11 -12.31 0.07
C SER A 198 27.64 -13.74 0.16
N ARG A 199 27.08 -14.68 -0.61
CA ARG A 199 27.58 -16.06 -0.68
C ARG A 199 29.00 -16.09 -1.25
N ALA A 200 29.24 -15.42 -2.37
CA ALA A 200 30.56 -15.33 -2.99
C ALA A 200 31.62 -14.75 -2.04
N ALA A 201 31.27 -13.75 -1.22
CA ALA A 201 32.20 -13.10 -0.29
C ALA A 201 32.62 -13.98 0.92
N LEU A 202 31.75 -14.89 1.38
CA LEU A 202 32.06 -15.79 2.51
C LEU A 202 33.00 -16.94 2.11
N GLU A 203 32.98 -17.32 0.83
CA GLU A 203 33.76 -18.45 0.32
C GLU A 203 35.20 -18.07 -0.09
N ASP A 204 35.52 -16.78 -0.20
CA ASP A 204 36.79 -16.25 -0.72
C ASP A 204 37.74 -15.70 0.37
N GLY A 205 37.52 -16.07 1.63
CA GLY A 205 38.14 -15.51 2.84
C GLY A 205 39.67 -15.61 3.01
N GLY A 206 40.48 -15.75 1.96
CA GLY A 206 41.94 -15.69 2.11
C GLY A 206 42.82 -15.73 0.86
N LYS A 207 42.31 -15.53 -0.38
CA LYS A 207 43.12 -15.80 -1.59
C LYS A 207 43.23 -14.68 -2.63
N GLN A 208 42.54 -13.56 -2.48
CA GLN A 208 42.67 -12.40 -3.38
C GLN A 208 43.72 -11.36 -2.92
N GLY A 209 44.36 -10.67 -3.87
CA GLY A 209 45.29 -9.57 -3.57
C GLY A 209 44.61 -8.36 -2.90
N PRO A 210 45.35 -7.52 -2.15
CA PRO A 210 44.78 -6.46 -1.29
C PRO A 210 43.99 -5.38 -2.05
N VAL A 211 44.33 -5.11 -3.32
CA VAL A 211 43.64 -4.09 -4.14
C VAL A 211 42.32 -4.62 -4.72
N ALA A 212 42.29 -5.89 -5.16
CA ALA A 212 41.09 -6.52 -5.69
C ALA A 212 40.02 -6.68 -4.60
N SER A 213 40.45 -7.09 -3.39
CA SER A 213 39.55 -7.21 -2.23
C SER A 213 38.98 -5.87 -1.75
N HIS A 214 39.74 -4.77 -1.84
CA HIS A 214 39.21 -3.43 -1.54
C HIS A 214 38.12 -3.02 -2.53
N ARG A 215 38.38 -3.15 -3.84
CA ARG A 215 37.41 -2.77 -4.88
C ARG A 215 36.15 -3.63 -4.84
N GLU A 216 36.29 -4.91 -4.52
CA GLU A 216 35.17 -5.82 -4.35
C GLU A 216 34.27 -5.38 -3.18
N ARG A 217 34.86 -5.08 -2.02
CA ARG A 217 34.13 -4.57 -0.85
C ARG A 217 33.39 -3.28 -1.16
N GLU A 218 34.02 -2.34 -1.87
CA GLU A 218 33.38 -1.10 -2.27
C GLU A 218 32.17 -1.35 -3.17
N LEU A 219 32.29 -2.19 -4.21
CA LEU A 219 31.17 -2.52 -5.10
C LEU A 219 30.05 -3.25 -4.35
N SER A 220 30.39 -4.19 -3.46
CA SER A 220 29.42 -4.89 -2.62
C SER A 220 28.68 -3.93 -1.67
N LEU A 221 29.38 -2.96 -1.08
CA LEU A 221 28.76 -1.90 -0.29
C LEU A 221 27.81 -1.05 -1.14
N GLN A 222 28.23 -0.63 -2.35
CA GLN A 222 27.38 0.15 -3.25
C GLN A 222 26.13 -0.62 -3.69
N LEU A 223 26.25 -1.92 -3.93
CA LEU A 223 25.11 -2.78 -4.24
C LEU A 223 24.16 -2.87 -3.04
N HIS A 224 24.71 -3.06 -1.83
CA HIS A 224 23.94 -3.10 -0.59
C HIS A 224 23.18 -1.80 -0.32
N LEU A 225 23.83 -0.65 -0.54
CA LEU A 225 23.20 0.67 -0.41
C LEU A 225 22.06 0.84 -1.42
N ALA A 226 22.28 0.47 -2.69
CA ALA A 226 21.25 0.58 -3.72
C ALA A 226 20.05 -0.33 -3.45
N ALA A 227 20.29 -1.59 -3.07
CA ALA A 227 19.23 -2.54 -2.73
C ALA A 227 18.48 -2.13 -1.45
N THR A 228 19.18 -1.58 -0.46
CA THR A 228 18.56 -1.00 0.75
C THR A 228 17.71 0.22 0.40
N SER A 229 18.14 1.07 -0.53
CA SER A 229 17.34 2.21 -1.00
C SER A 229 16.02 1.76 -1.64
N ILE A 230 16.07 0.77 -2.53
CA ILE A 230 14.86 0.14 -3.12
C ILE A 230 13.96 -0.42 -2.01
N GLN A 231 14.54 -1.10 -1.03
CA GLN A 231 13.82 -1.70 0.08
C GLN A 231 13.09 -0.68 0.95
N LEU A 232 13.79 0.37 1.37
CA LEU A 232 13.22 1.45 2.19
C LEU A 232 12.10 2.14 1.43
N PHE A 233 12.36 2.49 0.17
CA PHE A 233 11.34 3.12 -0.67
C PHE A 233 10.10 2.24 -0.85
N ALA A 234 10.27 0.93 -1.04
CA ALA A 234 9.16 -0.01 -1.15
C ALA A 234 8.31 -0.12 0.12
N ASN A 235 8.86 0.22 1.28
CA ASN A 235 8.13 0.24 2.55
C ASN A 235 7.41 1.59 2.75
N ASP A 236 8.01 2.69 2.30
CA ASP A 236 7.54 4.05 2.59
C ASP A 236 6.60 4.62 1.51
N VAL A 237 6.67 4.14 0.27
CA VAL A 237 5.95 4.73 -0.89
C VAL A 237 4.43 4.78 -0.70
N LEU A 238 3.85 3.80 -0.01
CA LEU A 238 2.42 3.81 0.28
C LEU A 238 2.04 4.77 1.42
N GLU A 239 2.96 5.06 2.33
CA GLU A 239 2.73 6.06 3.35
C GLU A 239 2.74 7.47 2.75
N LEU A 240 3.67 7.73 1.83
CA LEU A 240 3.68 8.95 1.03
C LEU A 240 2.35 9.13 0.28
N PHE A 241 1.87 8.06 -0.35
CA PHE A 241 0.57 8.07 -1.03
C PHE A 241 -0.60 8.34 -0.07
N CYS A 242 -0.60 7.78 1.14
CA CYS A 242 -1.62 8.08 2.15
C CYS A 242 -1.62 9.56 2.55
N VAL A 243 -0.44 10.16 2.76
CA VAL A 243 -0.29 11.57 3.09
C VAL A 243 -0.87 12.44 1.97
N ASP A 244 -0.52 12.16 0.72
CA ASP A 244 -1.07 12.90 -0.42
C ASP A 244 -2.57 12.64 -0.61
N CYS A 245 -3.07 11.43 -0.38
CA CYS A 245 -4.51 11.13 -0.38
C CYS A 245 -5.27 11.98 0.65
N ARG A 246 -4.78 12.08 1.89
CA ARG A 246 -5.42 12.93 2.91
C ARG A 246 -5.39 14.39 2.49
N ARG A 247 -4.25 14.87 1.99
CA ARG A 247 -4.09 16.26 1.53
C ARG A 247 -5.07 16.62 0.40
N VAL A 248 -5.10 15.81 -0.66
CA VAL A 248 -5.99 16.03 -1.81
C VAL A 248 -7.46 15.86 -1.40
N SER A 249 -7.78 14.90 -0.53
CA SER A 249 -9.14 14.74 0.01
C SER A 249 -9.59 15.99 0.78
N ALA A 250 -8.74 16.49 1.69
CA ALA A 250 -9.04 17.69 2.45
C ALA A 250 -9.22 18.92 1.56
N GLU A 251 -8.43 19.05 0.50
CA GLU A 251 -8.58 20.12 -0.50
C GLU A 251 -9.92 20.02 -1.25
N VAL A 252 -10.26 18.83 -1.74
CA VAL A 252 -11.52 18.59 -2.46
C VAL A 252 -12.72 18.89 -1.57
N PHE A 253 -12.73 18.43 -0.32
CA PHE A 253 -13.82 18.77 0.61
C PHE A 253 -13.83 20.25 0.96
N GLY A 254 -12.65 20.86 1.13
CA GLY A 254 -12.53 22.31 1.35
C GLY A 254 -13.11 23.17 0.24
N GLN A 255 -13.07 22.69 -1.01
CA GLN A 255 -13.58 23.42 -2.17
C GLN A 255 -15.05 23.10 -2.48
N ALA A 256 -15.45 21.84 -2.36
CA ALA A 256 -16.73 21.36 -2.88
C ALA A 256 -17.80 21.08 -1.81
N MET A 257 -17.41 20.77 -0.57
CA MET A 257 -18.38 20.39 0.45
C MET A 257 -19.22 21.60 0.88
N PRO A 258 -20.56 21.53 0.79
CA PRO A 258 -21.41 22.66 1.13
C PRO A 258 -21.34 22.95 2.63
N LEU A 259 -21.48 24.22 3.00
CA LEU A 259 -21.51 24.67 4.40
C LEU A 259 -22.87 25.27 4.75
N GLY A 260 -23.24 25.22 6.03
CA GLY A 260 -24.39 25.97 6.56
C GLY A 260 -25.76 25.39 6.18
N LYS A 261 -26.53 26.11 5.35
CA LYS A 261 -27.97 25.86 5.12
C LYS A 261 -28.26 24.48 4.52
N TYR A 262 -27.37 24.00 3.65
CA TYR A 262 -27.49 22.70 3.00
C TYR A 262 -27.70 21.54 3.99
N TRP A 263 -27.04 21.60 5.16
CA TRP A 263 -27.13 20.56 6.19
C TRP A 263 -28.26 20.76 7.20
N ARG A 264 -28.92 21.93 7.15
CA ARG A 264 -29.95 22.37 8.11
C ARG A 264 -31.35 22.33 7.49
N LEU A 265 -31.61 21.33 6.65
CA LEU A 265 -32.89 21.14 5.98
C LEU A 265 -34.00 20.79 6.98
N ALA A 266 -35.22 21.18 6.66
CA ALA A 266 -36.40 20.68 7.36
C ALA A 266 -36.56 19.17 7.11
N LEU A 267 -37.17 18.46 8.06
CA LEU A 267 -37.47 17.05 7.89
C LEU A 267 -38.45 16.89 6.72
N GLN A 268 -38.09 16.05 5.76
CA GLN A 268 -38.95 15.68 4.65
C GLN A 268 -39.48 14.26 4.88
N ALA A 269 -40.64 13.94 4.30
CA ALA A 269 -41.24 12.61 4.43
C ALA A 269 -40.43 11.53 3.66
N GLU A 270 -39.71 11.95 2.62
CA GLU A 270 -38.92 11.06 1.78
C GLU A 270 -37.45 11.01 2.22
N LEU A 271 -36.92 9.79 2.29
CA LEU A 271 -35.51 9.53 2.54
C LEU A 271 -34.68 9.96 1.32
N PRO A 272 -33.47 10.52 1.52
CA PRO A 272 -32.57 10.82 0.42
C PRO A 272 -32.26 9.58 -0.43
N SER A 273 -32.66 9.62 -1.71
CA SER A 273 -32.47 8.50 -2.64
C SER A 273 -31.09 8.51 -3.29
N ALA A 274 -30.52 9.69 -3.55
CA ALA A 274 -29.24 9.88 -4.22
C ALA A 274 -28.21 10.57 -3.31
N ALA A 275 -26.94 10.22 -3.52
CA ALA A 275 -25.82 10.92 -2.90
C ALA A 275 -25.61 12.30 -3.54
N SER A 276 -25.12 13.25 -2.75
CA SER A 276 -24.85 14.63 -3.12
C SER A 276 -23.82 14.75 -4.26
N GLU A 277 -23.95 15.78 -5.10
CA GLU A 277 -23.03 16.03 -6.22
C GLU A 277 -21.58 16.20 -5.75
N TYR A 278 -21.35 16.89 -4.63
CA TYR A 278 -20.00 17.07 -4.08
C TYR A 278 -19.37 15.73 -3.67
N ALA A 279 -20.16 14.82 -3.11
CA ALA A 279 -19.70 13.51 -2.66
C ALA A 279 -19.34 12.62 -3.85
N GLN A 280 -20.17 12.66 -4.90
CA GLN A 280 -19.88 11.98 -6.17
C GLN A 280 -18.60 12.52 -6.81
N ALA A 281 -18.44 13.85 -6.87
CA ALA A 281 -17.25 14.49 -7.42
C ALA A 281 -15.99 14.12 -6.61
N ALA A 282 -16.08 14.10 -5.29
CA ALA A 282 -14.97 13.75 -4.42
C ALA A 282 -14.54 12.27 -4.58
N ALA A 283 -15.51 11.35 -4.59
CA ALA A 283 -15.25 9.95 -4.85
C ALA A 283 -14.67 9.73 -6.26
N GLN A 284 -15.15 10.47 -7.26
CA GLN A 284 -14.66 10.39 -8.63
C GLN A 284 -13.24 10.95 -8.78
N ALA A 285 -12.85 11.96 -8.01
CA ALA A 285 -11.51 12.54 -8.04
C ALA A 285 -10.44 11.68 -7.35
N ILE A 286 -10.83 10.90 -6.33
CA ILE A 286 -9.87 10.23 -5.42
C ILE A 286 -10.02 8.72 -5.45
N LEU A 287 -11.21 8.20 -5.21
CA LEU A 287 -11.46 6.75 -5.15
C LEU A 287 -11.46 6.11 -6.53
N ALA A 288 -12.10 6.74 -7.51
CA ALA A 288 -12.21 6.14 -8.85
C ALA A 288 -10.85 5.90 -9.54
N PRO A 289 -9.88 6.84 -9.52
CA PRO A 289 -8.56 6.58 -10.11
C PRO A 289 -7.78 5.50 -9.36
N ALA A 290 -7.93 5.41 -8.03
CA ALA A 290 -7.34 4.34 -7.24
C ALA A 290 -7.95 2.97 -7.58
N LEU A 291 -9.28 2.90 -7.67
CA LEU A 291 -10.03 1.69 -8.06
C LEU A 291 -9.65 1.19 -9.46
N GLN A 292 -9.48 2.11 -10.41
CA GLN A 292 -9.01 1.77 -11.76
C GLN A 292 -7.56 1.29 -11.76
N GLY A 293 -6.71 1.92 -10.95
CA GLY A 293 -5.28 1.60 -10.89
C GLY A 293 -4.97 0.24 -10.27
N VAL A 294 -5.77 -0.21 -9.29
CA VAL A 294 -5.54 -1.50 -8.61
C VAL A 294 -5.95 -2.72 -9.43
N ARG A 295 -6.78 -2.57 -10.49
CA ARG A 295 -7.36 -3.69 -11.25
C ARG A 295 -6.34 -4.74 -11.69
N TRP A 296 -5.14 -4.30 -12.04
CA TRP A 296 -4.09 -5.17 -12.60
C TRP A 296 -3.12 -5.72 -11.54
N LEU A 297 -3.25 -5.28 -10.29
CA LEU A 297 -2.36 -5.68 -9.21
C LEU A 297 -2.77 -7.04 -8.59
N PRO A 298 -1.84 -7.74 -7.92
CA PRO A 298 -2.17 -8.90 -7.10
C PRO A 298 -3.19 -8.57 -6.00
N GLN A 299 -4.01 -9.54 -5.60
CA GLN A 299 -5.09 -9.34 -4.63
C GLN A 299 -4.63 -8.70 -3.31
N ASP A 300 -3.47 -9.11 -2.79
CA ASP A 300 -2.89 -8.55 -1.56
C ASP A 300 -2.58 -7.04 -1.71
N SER A 301 -2.01 -6.65 -2.85
CA SER A 301 -1.74 -5.24 -3.18
C SER A 301 -3.03 -4.46 -3.40
N GLN A 302 -4.06 -5.07 -4.01
CA GLN A 302 -5.37 -4.43 -4.16
C GLN A 302 -5.98 -4.10 -2.80
N ALA A 303 -6.04 -5.10 -1.90
CA ALA A 303 -6.58 -4.93 -0.55
C ALA A 303 -5.80 -3.88 0.24
N LEU A 304 -4.46 -3.92 0.19
CA LEU A 304 -3.60 -2.97 0.88
C LEU A 304 -3.82 -1.53 0.42
N VAL A 305 -3.81 -1.30 -0.90
CA VAL A 305 -3.98 0.04 -1.50
C VAL A 305 -5.37 0.58 -1.22
N LEU A 306 -6.42 -0.20 -1.48
CA LEU A 306 -7.80 0.24 -1.28
C LEU A 306 -8.09 0.51 0.19
N SER A 307 -7.52 -0.28 1.11
CA SER A 307 -7.67 -0.04 2.54
C SER A 307 -7.08 1.31 2.96
N ARG A 308 -5.87 1.61 2.46
CA ARG A 308 -5.18 2.86 2.73
C ARG A 308 -5.92 4.07 2.17
N VAL A 309 -6.33 4.02 0.90
CA VAL A 309 -7.04 5.14 0.24
C VAL A 309 -8.41 5.37 0.86
N THR A 310 -9.19 4.31 1.08
CA THR A 310 -10.54 4.43 1.66
C THR A 310 -10.48 5.03 3.07
N THR A 311 -9.51 4.57 3.88
CA THR A 311 -9.29 5.12 5.23
C THR A 311 -8.89 6.59 5.16
N ALA A 312 -7.87 6.94 4.37
CA ALA A 312 -7.40 8.32 4.22
C ALA A 312 -8.51 9.26 3.72
N PHE A 313 -9.31 8.82 2.76
CA PHE A 313 -10.41 9.60 2.18
C PHE A 313 -11.52 9.87 3.19
N LEU A 314 -12.02 8.84 3.87
CA LEU A 314 -13.10 8.96 4.85
C LEU A 314 -12.65 9.69 6.12
N GLU A 315 -11.42 9.47 6.58
CA GLU A 315 -10.84 10.23 7.69
C GLU A 315 -10.75 11.71 7.36
N ALA A 316 -10.23 12.08 6.18
CA ALA A 316 -10.18 13.47 5.74
C ALA A 316 -11.57 14.11 5.62
N TRP A 317 -12.58 13.35 5.18
CA TRP A 317 -13.97 13.82 5.13
C TRP A 317 -14.51 14.11 6.54
N MET A 318 -14.35 13.16 7.47
CA MET A 318 -14.77 13.30 8.86
C MET A 318 -14.04 14.46 9.56
N GLU A 319 -12.73 14.56 9.37
CA GLU A 319 -11.89 15.63 9.92
C GLU A 319 -12.33 16.99 9.39
N HIS A 320 -12.63 17.11 8.09
CA HIS A 320 -13.14 18.35 7.51
C HIS A 320 -14.48 18.77 8.16
N ILE A 321 -15.41 17.83 8.35
CA ILE A 321 -16.71 18.09 9.00
C ILE A 321 -16.52 18.63 10.42
N LEU A 322 -15.64 18.00 11.20
CA LEU A 322 -15.33 18.37 12.57
C LEU A 322 -14.62 19.73 12.65
N ALA A 323 -13.62 19.95 11.80
CA ALA A 323 -12.86 21.20 11.72
C ALA A 323 -13.76 22.39 11.38
N GLN A 324 -14.68 22.24 10.42
CA GLN A 324 -15.63 23.27 10.03
C GLN A 324 -16.85 23.36 10.96
N LYS A 325 -16.96 22.46 11.95
CA LYS A 325 -18.07 22.39 12.92
C LYS A 325 -19.45 22.44 12.26
N ILE A 326 -19.60 21.72 11.14
CA ILE A 326 -20.80 21.73 10.31
C ILE A 326 -22.00 21.27 11.16
N LYS A 327 -23.11 22.01 11.09
CA LYS A 327 -24.31 21.70 11.88
C LYS A 327 -25.34 20.95 11.06
N PHE A 328 -25.78 19.80 11.57
CA PHE A 328 -26.70 18.89 10.89
C PHE A 328 -28.08 18.87 11.55
N SER A 329 -29.11 19.03 10.71
CA SER A 329 -30.48 18.61 10.99
C SER A 329 -30.62 17.08 10.90
N LEU A 330 -31.78 16.54 11.28
CA LEU A 330 -32.09 15.12 11.06
C LEU A 330 -31.99 14.75 9.58
N GLN A 331 -32.59 15.56 8.69
CA GLN A 331 -32.54 15.33 7.24
C GLN A 331 -31.10 15.44 6.71
N GLY A 332 -30.34 16.42 7.18
CA GLY A 332 -28.93 16.58 6.79
C GLY A 332 -28.05 15.40 7.23
N ALA A 333 -28.34 14.80 8.39
CA ALA A 333 -27.65 13.59 8.84
C ALA A 333 -28.00 12.38 7.97
N LEU A 334 -29.27 12.24 7.55
CA LEU A 334 -29.68 11.19 6.60
C LEU A 334 -29.03 11.39 5.22
N GLN A 335 -28.88 12.63 4.75
CA GLN A 335 -28.15 12.91 3.51
C GLN A 335 -26.67 12.53 3.64
N LEU A 336 -26.02 12.91 4.74
CA LEU A 336 -24.62 12.54 4.98
C LEU A 336 -24.44 11.02 5.04
N LYS A 337 -25.40 10.29 5.61
CA LYS A 337 -25.40 8.82 5.58
C LYS A 337 -25.38 8.31 4.14
N ARG A 338 -26.28 8.81 3.29
CA ARG A 338 -26.34 8.43 1.86
C ARG A 338 -25.02 8.75 1.15
N ASP A 339 -24.41 9.88 1.48
CA ASP A 339 -23.13 10.32 0.91
C ASP A 339 -21.98 9.41 1.33
N PHE A 340 -21.93 8.92 2.57
CA PHE A 340 -20.96 7.90 2.98
C PHE A 340 -21.25 6.53 2.35
N ASP A 341 -22.52 6.15 2.21
CA ASP A 341 -22.91 4.88 1.57
C ASP A 341 -22.45 4.80 0.10
N LEU A 342 -22.31 5.94 -0.60
CA LEU A 342 -21.72 6.00 -1.94
C LEU A 342 -20.32 5.37 -2.00
N VAL A 343 -19.51 5.51 -0.95
CA VAL A 343 -18.17 4.90 -0.90
C VAL A 343 -18.26 3.39 -0.87
N ARG A 344 -19.21 2.83 -0.10
CA ARG A 344 -19.46 1.38 -0.05
C ARG A 344 -19.95 0.87 -1.40
N GLU A 345 -20.86 1.60 -2.04
CA GLU A 345 -21.36 1.27 -3.38
C GLU A 345 -20.26 1.29 -4.44
N ALA A 346 -19.36 2.28 -4.39
CA ALA A 346 -18.23 2.37 -5.31
C ALA A 346 -17.30 1.16 -5.19
N LEU A 347 -17.01 0.72 -3.96
CA LEU A 347 -16.19 -0.47 -3.68
C LEU A 347 -16.89 -1.78 -4.10
N GLN A 348 -18.22 -1.83 -4.00
CA GLN A 348 -19.01 -3.00 -4.38
C GLN A 348 -19.28 -3.09 -5.88
N SER A 349 -19.15 -1.96 -6.60
CA SER A 349 -19.45 -1.86 -8.02
C SER A 349 -18.77 -2.94 -8.86
N GLU A 350 -19.52 -3.54 -9.77
CA GLU A 350 -19.01 -4.52 -10.73
C GLU A 350 -18.06 -3.88 -11.76
N LYS A 351 -18.14 -2.56 -11.94
CA LYS A 351 -17.31 -1.81 -12.91
C LYS A 351 -15.80 -2.00 -12.72
N PHE A 352 -15.37 -2.26 -11.49
CA PHE A 352 -13.95 -2.37 -11.14
C PHE A 352 -13.46 -3.82 -11.00
N GLU A 353 -14.34 -4.82 -11.19
CA GLU A 353 -14.01 -6.25 -11.20
C GLU A 353 -13.20 -6.74 -9.98
N LEU A 354 -13.43 -6.14 -8.80
CA LEU A 354 -12.70 -6.51 -7.59
C LEU A 354 -13.09 -7.92 -7.09
N PRO A 355 -12.12 -8.75 -6.65
CA PRO A 355 -12.40 -10.03 -6.01
C PRO A 355 -13.25 -9.89 -4.75
N ALA A 356 -14.10 -10.88 -4.48
CA ALA A 356 -15.00 -10.86 -3.32
C ALA A 356 -14.25 -10.72 -1.97
N GLU A 357 -13.09 -11.39 -1.83
CA GLU A 357 -12.26 -11.29 -0.64
C GLU A 357 -11.71 -9.88 -0.41
N VAL A 358 -11.27 -9.22 -1.48
CA VAL A 358 -10.80 -7.83 -1.42
C VAL A 358 -11.94 -6.90 -1.01
N LYS A 359 -13.13 -7.07 -1.61
CA LYS A 359 -14.32 -6.29 -1.24
C LYS A 359 -14.66 -6.48 0.25
N LYS A 360 -14.67 -7.72 0.74
CA LYS A 360 -14.96 -8.04 2.13
C LYS A 360 -13.95 -7.41 3.10
N LEU A 361 -12.66 -7.52 2.80
CA LEU A 361 -11.59 -6.92 3.61
C LEU A 361 -11.74 -5.40 3.70
N VAL A 362 -11.91 -4.71 2.57
CA VAL A 362 -12.02 -3.25 2.54
C VAL A 362 -13.32 -2.77 3.21
N LEU A 363 -14.44 -3.46 3.02
CA LEU A 363 -15.71 -3.07 3.69
C LEU A 363 -15.69 -3.34 5.20
N SER A 364 -14.80 -4.21 5.68
CA SER A 364 -14.63 -4.50 7.12
C SER A 364 -13.74 -3.50 7.86
N LEU A 365 -13.25 -2.46 7.18
CA LEU A 365 -12.38 -1.46 7.79
C LEU A 365 -13.07 -0.69 8.92
N ARG A 366 -12.31 -0.40 9.97
CA ARG A 366 -12.78 0.37 11.13
C ARG A 366 -13.30 1.76 10.75
N VAL A 367 -12.81 2.34 9.66
CA VAL A 367 -13.26 3.65 9.20
C VAL A 367 -14.75 3.67 8.85
N PHE A 368 -15.30 2.55 8.33
CA PHE A 368 -16.74 2.45 8.08
C PHE A 368 -17.53 2.42 9.39
N GLN A 369 -17.05 1.69 10.40
CA GLN A 369 -17.67 1.69 11.73
C GLN A 369 -17.62 3.09 12.36
N GLN A 370 -16.52 3.83 12.18
CA GLN A 370 -16.40 5.22 12.63
C GLN A 370 -17.43 6.13 11.94
N THR A 371 -17.60 6.00 10.61
CA THR A 371 -18.63 6.75 9.89
C THR A 371 -20.04 6.41 10.37
N ASP A 372 -20.33 5.12 10.63
CA ASP A 372 -21.65 4.69 11.12
C ASP A 372 -21.93 5.23 12.53
N ASN A 373 -20.93 5.21 13.40
CA ASN A 373 -21.02 5.78 14.74
C ASN A 373 -21.21 7.31 14.70
N ALA A 374 -20.52 8.01 13.82
CA ALA A 374 -20.69 9.44 13.59
C ALA A 374 -22.12 9.76 13.14
N ILE A 375 -22.64 9.01 12.16
CA ILE A 375 -24.04 9.14 11.71
C ILE A 375 -25.03 8.85 12.83
N ALA A 376 -24.84 7.77 13.59
CA ALA A 376 -25.70 7.43 14.72
C ALA A 376 -25.76 8.57 15.75
N CYS A 377 -24.63 9.23 16.02
CA CYS A 377 -24.58 10.41 16.88
C CYS A 377 -25.39 11.58 16.29
N LEU A 378 -25.28 11.84 14.98
CA LEU A 378 -26.02 12.92 14.32
C LEU A 378 -27.52 12.65 14.24
N LEU A 379 -27.95 11.40 14.11
CA LEU A 379 -29.38 11.03 14.07
C LEU A 379 -30.06 11.21 15.44
N GLN A 380 -29.31 11.15 16.54
CA GLN A 380 -29.81 11.42 17.89
C GLN A 380 -30.04 12.93 18.11
N GLN A 381 -30.97 13.56 17.40
CA GLN A 381 -31.22 14.99 17.56
C GLN A 381 -31.75 15.33 18.96
N PRO A 382 -31.34 16.46 19.58
CA PRO A 382 -31.88 16.87 20.87
C PRO A 382 -33.37 17.19 20.71
N HIS A 383 -34.21 16.40 21.39
CA HIS A 383 -35.66 16.48 21.33
C HIS A 383 -36.14 17.91 21.60
N ARG A 384 -36.97 18.45 20.69
CA ARG A 384 -37.80 19.62 21.01
C ARG A 384 -38.93 19.12 21.93
N GLY A 385 -38.69 19.19 23.23
CA GLY A 385 -39.71 19.11 24.29
C GLY A 385 -40.86 18.14 24.03
N ALA A 386 -40.67 16.88 24.39
CA ALA A 386 -41.73 16.12 25.05
C ALA A 386 -41.35 16.01 26.53
N LEU A 387 -41.22 17.15 27.21
CA LEU A 387 -41.76 17.19 28.56
C LEU A 387 -43.25 16.98 28.32
N SER A 388 -43.72 15.77 28.57
CA SER A 388 -45.14 15.49 28.53
C SER A 388 -45.85 16.57 29.34
N SER A 389 -47.01 16.99 28.86
CA SER A 389 -47.93 17.89 29.57
C SER A 389 -48.15 17.53 31.06
N LEU A 390 -47.76 16.33 31.49
CA LEU A 390 -47.79 15.85 32.87
C LEU A 390 -46.77 16.53 33.81
N SER A 391 -45.64 17.07 33.33
CA SER A 391 -44.64 17.69 34.22
C SER A 391 -44.94 19.15 34.58
N TRP A 392 -45.74 19.84 33.75
CA TRP A 392 -46.12 21.23 34.00
C TRP A 392 -47.31 21.33 34.96
N GLU A 393 -48.23 20.37 34.91
CA GLU A 393 -49.28 20.19 35.91
C GLU A 393 -48.70 19.83 37.29
N ALA A 394 -47.58 19.09 37.35
CA ALA A 394 -46.90 18.76 38.60
C ALA A 394 -46.27 19.99 39.28
N LEU A 395 -45.76 20.95 38.49
CA LEU A 395 -45.22 22.21 39.01
C LEU A 395 -46.30 23.23 39.37
N GLN A 396 -47.48 23.18 38.74
CA GLN A 396 -48.65 23.97 39.14
C GLN A 396 -49.32 23.46 40.43
N LYS A 397 -49.17 22.16 40.75
CA LYS A 397 -49.76 21.55 41.96
C LYS A 397 -48.98 21.76 43.25
N CYS A 398 -47.79 22.37 43.21
CA CYS A 398 -47.02 22.69 44.42
C CYS A 398 -47.64 23.79 45.31
N CYS A 399 -48.74 24.44 44.88
CA CYS A 399 -49.40 25.49 45.67
C CYS A 399 -50.82 25.13 46.15
N ALA A 400 -51.27 23.89 45.98
CA ALA A 400 -52.47 23.40 46.67
C ALA A 400 -52.04 22.47 47.81
N GLY A 401 -51.99 23.02 49.03
CA GLY A 401 -51.71 22.23 50.22
C GLY A 401 -52.75 21.13 50.40
N ASP A 402 -52.33 19.88 50.37
CA ASP A 402 -52.48 18.95 51.49
C ASP A 402 -51.83 17.59 51.16
N GLY A 403 -51.26 16.93 52.18
CA GLY A 403 -51.16 15.47 52.26
C GLY A 403 -50.20 14.70 51.34
N MET A 404 -48.99 14.44 51.85
CA MET A 404 -48.27 13.14 51.84
C MET A 404 -48.74 12.08 50.81
N ARG A 405 -47.98 11.87 49.71
CA ARG A 405 -47.90 10.56 49.03
C ARG A 405 -46.50 10.27 48.46
N SER A 406 -46.12 9.00 48.63
CA SER A 406 -44.88 8.33 48.24
C SER A 406 -44.44 8.59 46.80
N TRP A 407 -43.16 8.92 46.63
CA TRP A 407 -42.44 8.95 45.36
C TRP A 407 -41.90 7.54 45.05
N HIS A 408 -42.46 6.86 44.05
CA HIS A 408 -41.74 5.82 43.33
C HIS A 408 -41.30 6.38 41.98
N ALA A 409 -40.03 6.77 41.91
CA ALA A 409 -39.36 7.11 40.67
C ALA A 409 -39.14 5.82 39.85
N SER A 410 -39.75 5.75 38.67
CA SER A 410 -39.42 4.73 37.67
C SER A 410 -38.26 5.27 36.83
N PRO A 411 -37.11 4.57 36.75
CA PRO A 411 -36.01 4.99 35.88
C PRO A 411 -36.38 4.69 34.42
N GLY A 412 -36.44 5.72 33.59
CA GLY A 412 -36.70 5.59 32.15
C GLY A 412 -35.60 4.77 31.47
N SER A 413 -35.96 3.58 31.00
CA SER A 413 -35.12 2.65 30.23
C SER A 413 -34.90 3.15 28.80
N LEU A 414 -33.67 2.97 28.29
CA LEU A 414 -33.20 3.30 26.94
C LEU A 414 -33.66 2.28 25.87
N SER A 415 -34.92 1.85 25.91
CA SER A 415 -35.43 0.74 25.10
C SER A 415 -36.59 1.12 24.18
N ASN A 416 -36.51 2.27 23.50
CA ASN A 416 -37.56 2.72 22.57
C ASN A 416 -36.97 3.15 21.21
N LEU A 417 -36.22 2.27 20.55
CA LEU A 417 -35.83 2.43 19.14
C LEU A 417 -36.21 1.23 18.26
N GLU A 418 -36.86 0.20 18.80
CA GLU A 418 -37.29 -0.98 18.03
C GLU A 418 -38.72 -0.87 17.46
N HIS A 419 -39.43 0.25 17.68
CA HIS A 419 -40.85 0.37 17.33
C HIS A 419 -41.17 1.14 16.03
N LEU A 420 -40.21 1.28 15.12
CA LEU A 420 -40.46 1.87 13.78
C LEU A 420 -40.15 0.94 12.60
N GLU A 421 -39.98 -0.35 12.82
CA GLU A 421 -39.97 -1.37 11.75
C GLU A 421 -41.29 -2.14 11.74
N GLY A 422 -42.24 -1.67 10.95
CA GLY A 422 -43.39 -2.47 10.54
C GLY A 422 -43.08 -3.18 9.22
N LEU A 423 -42.93 -4.51 9.24
CA LEU A 423 -43.38 -5.53 8.25
C LEU A 423 -42.79 -6.93 8.61
N PRO A 424 -43.41 -8.05 8.16
CA PRO A 424 -43.67 -9.21 9.02
C PRO A 424 -42.54 -10.26 9.06
N ALA A 425 -42.46 -10.90 10.23
CA ALA A 425 -41.56 -11.99 10.57
C ALA A 425 -41.82 -13.28 9.77
N HIS A 426 -40.76 -13.91 9.24
CA HIS A 426 -40.68 -15.36 8.98
C HIS A 426 -39.31 -15.92 9.41
N GLY A 427 -39.32 -16.68 10.52
CA GLY A 427 -38.62 -17.96 10.77
C GLY A 427 -37.08 -18.06 10.83
N ARG A 428 -36.55 -18.25 12.07
CA ARG A 428 -35.47 -19.18 12.55
C ARG A 428 -34.10 -19.22 11.80
N ALA A 429 -32.90 -19.37 12.39
CA ALA A 429 -32.40 -19.67 13.74
C ALA A 429 -30.85 -19.45 13.84
N GLY A 430 -30.37 -18.72 14.87
CA GLY A 430 -29.05 -18.72 15.58
C GLY A 430 -27.68 -18.60 14.86
N PRO A 431 -26.54 -18.34 15.59
CA PRO A 431 -26.37 -17.89 16.98
C PRO A 431 -25.40 -16.67 17.23
N GLU A 432 -25.68 -15.97 18.34
CA GLU A 432 -24.78 -15.39 19.39
C GLU A 432 -23.77 -14.26 19.05
N SER A 433 -23.96 -13.00 19.51
CA SER A 433 -24.08 -12.44 20.88
C SER A 433 -22.76 -12.37 21.68
N TRP A 434 -21.95 -11.33 21.43
CA TRP A 434 -20.74 -11.02 22.21
C TRP A 434 -20.67 -9.56 22.72
N ALA A 435 -21.72 -8.75 22.52
CA ALA A 435 -21.69 -7.32 22.85
C ALA A 435 -22.38 -6.93 24.17
N ALA A 436 -23.11 -7.85 24.82
CA ALA A 436 -23.97 -7.53 25.95
C ALA A 436 -23.27 -7.55 27.33
N ASP A 437 -22.09 -8.17 27.47
CA ASP A 437 -21.53 -8.47 28.79
C ASP A 437 -20.54 -7.45 29.36
N LEU A 438 -20.20 -6.37 28.65
CA LEU A 438 -19.18 -5.42 29.12
C LEU A 438 -19.71 -4.17 29.85
N LEU A 439 -21.03 -4.00 29.99
CA LEU A 439 -21.60 -2.76 30.57
C LEU A 439 -22.22 -2.91 31.97
N SER A 440 -22.12 -4.08 32.60
CA SER A 440 -22.91 -4.39 33.81
C SER A 440 -22.09 -4.44 35.11
N ARG A 441 -21.06 -3.59 35.29
CA ARG A 441 -20.39 -3.49 36.61
C ARG A 441 -19.70 -2.16 36.93
N ALA A 442 -20.47 -1.20 37.45
CA ALA A 442 -19.96 -0.19 38.38
C ALA A 442 -21.11 0.38 39.23
N PRO A 443 -21.00 0.42 40.58
CA PRO A 443 -22.03 0.98 41.43
C PRO A 443 -21.77 2.47 41.77
N GLY A 444 -22.82 3.29 41.66
CA GLY A 444 -23.10 4.42 42.56
C GLY A 444 -22.52 5.79 42.21
N GLY A 445 -23.39 6.81 42.21
CA GLY A 445 -23.04 8.22 42.37
C GLY A 445 -23.46 9.12 41.20
N GLY A 446 -24.59 9.82 41.33
CA GLY A 446 -25.11 10.73 40.31
C GLY A 446 -24.22 11.95 40.08
N THR A 447 -23.89 12.23 38.82
CA THR A 447 -23.67 13.57 38.22
C THR A 447 -23.56 13.43 36.69
N SER A 448 -24.17 14.36 35.95
CA SER A 448 -24.15 14.59 34.48
C SER A 448 -23.92 13.39 33.54
N SER A 449 -24.96 13.00 32.80
CA SER A 449 -24.95 11.93 31.77
C SER A 449 -24.02 12.18 30.55
N GLU A 450 -23.23 13.25 30.54
CA GLU A 450 -22.34 13.61 29.41
C GLU A 450 -20.88 13.14 29.62
N THR A 451 -20.53 12.62 30.80
CA THR A 451 -19.13 12.38 31.21
C THR A 451 -18.55 11.01 30.82
N TYR A 452 -19.34 10.10 30.24
CA TYR A 452 -18.91 8.73 29.87
C TYR A 452 -18.69 8.51 28.36
N LEU A 453 -18.87 9.55 27.54
CA LEU A 453 -18.74 9.45 26.09
C LEU A 453 -17.29 9.67 25.68
N SER A 454 -16.80 8.93 24.68
CA SER A 454 -15.47 9.18 24.11
C SER A 454 -15.39 10.61 23.56
N LEU A 455 -14.21 11.24 23.60
CA LEU A 455 -14.01 12.62 23.15
C LEU A 455 -14.54 12.84 21.71
N ALA A 456 -14.24 11.90 20.81
CA ALA A 456 -14.72 11.93 19.43
C ALA A 456 -16.27 11.91 19.35
N GLN A 457 -16.92 11.10 20.19
CA GLN A 457 -18.38 11.02 20.24
C GLN A 457 -19.00 12.34 20.69
N GLN A 458 -18.40 13.02 21.66
CA GLN A 458 -18.86 14.34 22.11
C GLN A 458 -18.75 15.40 21.00
N GLU A 459 -17.68 15.38 20.20
CA GLU A 459 -17.50 16.30 19.07
C GLU A 459 -18.60 16.12 18.01
N TRP A 460 -18.90 14.88 17.63
CA TRP A 460 -20.00 14.57 16.71
C TRP A 460 -21.37 14.95 17.26
N LEU A 461 -21.64 14.66 18.54
CA LEU A 461 -22.88 15.07 19.19
C LEU A 461 -23.02 16.61 19.27
N ALA A 462 -21.91 17.34 19.31
CA ALA A 462 -21.93 18.81 19.29
C ALA A 462 -22.34 19.38 17.93
N LEU A 463 -22.24 18.60 16.84
CA LEU A 463 -22.62 19.02 15.49
C LEU A 463 -24.14 19.00 15.22
N ARG A 464 -24.94 18.47 16.14
CA ARG A 464 -26.40 18.48 16.01
C ARG A 464 -26.97 19.90 16.10
N LEU A 465 -28.10 20.15 15.42
CA LEU A 465 -28.86 21.37 15.62
C LEU A 465 -29.53 21.35 16.99
N ARG A 466 -29.03 22.17 17.92
CA ARG A 466 -29.75 22.46 19.16
C ARG A 466 -30.94 23.35 18.81
N GLY A 467 -32.16 22.89 19.08
CA GLY A 467 -33.34 23.75 18.97
C GLY A 467 -33.12 25.03 19.79
N ALA A 468 -33.45 26.18 19.21
CA ALA A 468 -33.34 27.46 19.89
C ALA A 468 -34.10 27.40 21.23
N ARG A 469 -33.36 27.52 22.34
CA ARG A 469 -33.92 27.69 23.68
C ARG A 469 -34.50 29.11 23.79
N HIS A 470 -35.63 29.38 23.16
CA HIS A 470 -36.44 30.52 23.56
C HIS A 470 -37.29 30.09 24.76
N TRP A 471 -36.70 30.14 25.95
CA TRP A 471 -37.48 30.19 27.18
C TRP A 471 -38.21 31.54 27.19
N LYS A 472 -39.40 31.61 26.60
CA LYS A 472 -40.38 32.59 27.11
C LYS A 472 -40.89 32.00 28.41
N MET A 473 -40.26 32.36 29.52
CA MET A 473 -40.85 32.12 30.84
C MET A 473 -42.23 32.77 30.84
N PRO A 474 -43.33 32.01 30.96
CA PRO A 474 -44.59 32.61 31.35
C PRO A 474 -44.37 33.20 32.74
N ALA A 475 -44.70 34.48 32.94
CA ALA A 475 -44.62 35.10 34.25
C ALA A 475 -45.40 34.23 35.25
N LEU A 476 -44.72 33.70 36.27
CA LEU A 476 -45.36 32.97 37.34
C LEU A 476 -46.21 33.96 38.15
N SER A 477 -47.51 33.70 38.27
CA SER A 477 -48.46 34.57 38.99
C SER A 477 -48.19 34.69 40.50
N CYS A 478 -47.15 34.03 41.02
CA CYS A 478 -46.74 34.09 42.42
C CYS A 478 -45.70 35.20 42.72
N MET A 479 -45.35 36.05 41.75
CA MET A 479 -44.45 37.20 41.97
C MET A 479 -45.12 38.56 41.82
N ASN A 480 -46.43 38.67 42.09
CA ASN A 480 -47.02 39.96 42.40
C ASN A 480 -46.80 40.24 43.89
N PRO A 481 -45.98 41.24 44.28
CA PRO A 481 -46.02 41.72 45.65
C PRO A 481 -47.44 42.23 45.93
N LEU A 482 -48.02 41.73 47.02
CA LEU A 482 -49.24 42.26 47.59
C LEU A 482 -49.09 43.78 47.78
N SER A 483 -49.95 44.52 47.10
CA SER A 483 -50.28 45.89 47.49
C SER A 483 -50.99 45.80 48.83
N GLU A 484 -50.32 46.16 49.91
CA GLU A 484 -50.98 46.48 51.17
C GLU A 484 -51.57 47.89 51.10
N ALA A 485 -52.77 48.00 51.68
CA ALA A 485 -53.53 49.21 51.92
C ALA A 485 -53.01 49.98 53.13
#